data_AF-A0A7C5KIV7-F1
#
_entry.id   AF-A0A7C5KIV7-F1
#
_cell.length_a   1.000
_cell.length_b   1.000
_cell.length_c   1.000
_cell.angle_alpha   90.00
_cell.angle_beta   90.00
_cell.angle_gamma   90.00
#
_symmetry.space_group_name_H-M   'P 1'
#
loop_
_entity.id
_entity.type
_entity.pdbx_description
1 polymer ?
#
loop_
_entity_poly.entity_id
_entity_poly.type
_entity_poly.pdbx_seq_one_letter_code
_entity_poly.pdbx_strand_id
1 'polypeptide(L)'
;MNPTPILNLDQAPLEDWRHGERYQARMVQIGRLLGARKLGCRLVVLPPGKAAWPLHAHHVNEELFLVLEGRGLLRLGDARHPLRAGDVVS
;
A
#
# COMPACT_ATOMS: atom_id res chain seq x y z
N MET A 1 -18.84 -11.57 -4.27
CA MET A 1 -19.01 -10.51 -5.29
C MET A 1 -18.35 -10.99 -6.58
N ASN A 2 -19.05 -10.85 -7.72
CA ASN A 2 -18.41 -11.04 -9.03
C ASN A 2 -17.36 -9.94 -9.22
N PRO A 3 -16.18 -10.24 -9.79
CA PRO A 3 -15.17 -9.22 -10.05
C PRO A 3 -15.72 -8.14 -10.97
N THR A 4 -15.46 -6.87 -10.65
CA THR A 4 -15.67 -5.77 -11.60
C THR A 4 -14.38 -5.57 -12.40
N PRO A 5 -14.41 -5.36 -13.72
CA PRO A 5 -13.19 -5.09 -14.48
C PRO A 5 -12.59 -3.70 -14.20
N ILE A 6 -13.36 -2.79 -13.58
CA ILE A 6 -12.97 -1.40 -13.32
C ILE A 6 -13.38 -1.02 -11.90
N LEU A 7 -12.45 -0.39 -11.17
CA LEU A 7 -12.68 0.20 -9.85
C LEU A 7 -11.99 1.56 -9.79
N ASN A 8 -12.75 2.63 -9.53
CA ASN A 8 -12.15 3.92 -9.18
C ASN A 8 -11.64 3.88 -7.73
N LEU A 9 -10.52 4.57 -7.47
CA LEU A 9 -9.93 4.64 -6.13
C LEU A 9 -10.84 5.34 -5.11
N ASP A 10 -11.66 6.32 -5.53
CA ASP A 10 -12.60 7.02 -4.65
C ASP A 10 -13.76 6.13 -4.15
N GLN A 11 -14.07 5.07 -4.90
CA GLN A 11 -15.07 4.05 -4.61
C GLN A 11 -14.47 2.81 -3.94
N ALA A 12 -13.15 2.77 -3.75
CA ALA A 12 -12.47 1.59 -3.25
C ALA A 12 -12.86 1.34 -1.78
N PRO A 13 -13.40 0.14 -1.44
CA PRO A 13 -13.91 -0.13 -0.10
C PRO A 13 -12.74 -0.37 0.87
N LEU A 14 -12.18 0.71 1.40
CA LEU A 14 -11.07 0.65 2.34
C LEU A 14 -11.50 0.07 3.68
N GLU A 15 -10.80 -0.98 4.10
CA GLU A 15 -10.97 -1.62 5.40
C GLU A 15 -9.88 -1.16 6.37
N ASP A 16 -10.24 -0.97 7.64
CA ASP A 16 -9.28 -0.65 8.69
C ASP A 16 -8.45 -1.89 9.06
N TRP A 17 -7.13 -1.70 9.10
CA TRP A 17 -6.19 -2.69 9.60
C TRP A 17 -5.32 -2.07 10.70
N ARG A 18 -5.14 -2.81 11.79
CA ARG A 18 -4.39 -2.39 12.97
C ARG A 18 -3.64 -3.57 13.58
N HIS A 19 -2.44 -3.32 14.06
CA HIS A 19 -1.69 -4.25 14.89
C HIS A 19 -0.85 -3.48 15.92
N GLY A 20 -1.25 -3.54 17.18
CA GLY A 20 -0.68 -2.71 18.24
C GLY A 20 -0.84 -1.21 17.98
N GLU A 21 0.02 -0.40 18.59
CA GLU A 21 -0.08 1.07 18.48
C GLU A 21 0.57 1.63 17.22
N ARG A 22 1.65 1.01 16.75
CA ARG A 22 2.49 1.53 15.66
C ARG A 22 1.93 1.22 14.28
N TYR A 23 1.33 0.04 14.12
CA TYR A 23 0.95 -0.44 12.80
C TYR A 23 -0.53 -0.23 12.53
N GLN A 24 -0.80 0.59 11.52
CA GLN A 24 -2.16 0.92 11.12
C GLN A 24 -2.16 1.36 9.65
N ALA A 25 -3.20 0.95 8.93
CA ALA A 25 -3.50 1.44 7.61
C ALA A 25 -4.99 1.27 7.32
N ARG A 26 -5.52 2.05 6.38
CA ARG A 26 -6.76 1.72 5.68
C ARG A 26 -6.40 1.17 4.32
N MET A 27 -6.91 0.02 3.92
CA MET A 27 -6.45 -0.61 2.68
C MET A 27 -7.49 -1.50 2.02
N VAL A 28 -7.27 -1.78 0.74
CA VAL A 28 -8.07 -2.71 -0.04
C VAL A 28 -7.21 -3.39 -1.11
N GLN A 29 -7.38 -4.70 -1.27
CA GLN A 29 -6.72 -5.49 -2.30
C GLN A 29 -7.44 -5.33 -3.65
N ILE A 30 -7.19 -4.22 -4.35
CA ILE A 30 -7.79 -3.89 -5.66
C ILE A 30 -7.63 -5.07 -6.64
N GLY A 31 -6.45 -5.66 -6.73
CA GLY A 31 -6.21 -6.79 -7.65
C GLY A 31 -7.20 -7.93 -7.43
N ARG A 32 -7.55 -8.24 -6.17
CA ARG A 32 -8.54 -9.27 -5.86
C ARG A 32 -9.95 -8.89 -6.30
N LEU A 33 -10.35 -7.63 -6.10
CA LEU A 33 -11.66 -7.12 -6.52
C LEU A 33 -11.81 -7.13 -8.06
N LEU A 34 -10.72 -6.89 -8.77
CA LEU A 34 -10.67 -6.94 -10.24
C LEU A 34 -10.49 -8.35 -10.80
N GLY A 35 -10.33 -9.37 -9.96
CA GLY A 35 -10.15 -10.75 -10.39
C GLY A 35 -8.72 -11.11 -10.81
N ALA A 36 -7.73 -10.26 -10.55
CA ALA A 36 -6.33 -10.56 -10.78
C ALA A 36 -5.88 -11.80 -9.99
N ARG A 37 -4.94 -12.54 -10.56
CA ARG A 37 -4.41 -13.80 -9.99
C ARG A 37 -2.90 -13.78 -9.80
N LYS A 38 -2.17 -13.08 -10.67
CA LYS A 38 -0.71 -13.02 -10.67
C LYS A 38 -0.15 -11.67 -10.24
N LEU A 39 -0.95 -10.60 -10.41
CA LEU A 39 -0.56 -9.25 -10.05
C LEU A 39 -1.20 -8.84 -8.73
N GLY A 40 -0.35 -8.51 -7.75
CA GLY A 40 -0.76 -7.84 -6.53
C GLY A 40 -1.01 -6.35 -6.80
N CYS A 41 -2.14 -5.84 -6.35
CA CYS A 41 -2.41 -4.41 -6.38
C CYS A 41 -3.24 -4.05 -5.15
N ARG A 42 -2.76 -3.09 -4.35
CA ARG A 42 -3.39 -2.65 -3.11
C ARG A 42 -3.36 -1.13 -3.05
N LEU A 43 -4.49 -0.52 -2.72
CA LEU A 43 -4.51 0.88 -2.26
C LEU A 43 -4.32 0.89 -0.75
N VAL A 44 -3.39 1.73 -0.29
CA VAL A 44 -3.04 1.89 1.12
C VAL A 44 -3.10 3.36 1.48
N VAL A 45 -3.85 3.69 2.53
CA VAL A 45 -3.85 5.01 3.16
C VAL A 45 -3.18 4.87 4.52
N LEU A 46 -2.04 5.53 4.67
CA LEU A 46 -1.23 5.49 5.87
C LEU A 46 -1.48 6.73 6.73
N PRO A 47 -1.99 6.59 7.97
CA PRO A 47 -2.15 7.74 8.87
C PRO A 47 -0.80 8.35 9.29
N PRO A 48 -0.76 9.65 9.61
CA PRO A 48 0.44 10.30 10.11
C PRO A 48 1.06 9.56 11.31
N GLY A 49 2.39 9.37 11.27
CA GLY A 49 3.15 8.71 12.34
C GLY A 49 2.99 7.19 12.44
N LYS A 50 2.23 6.55 11.54
CA LYS A 50 2.04 5.09 11.51
C LYS A 50 2.93 4.43 10.46
N ALA A 51 3.06 3.11 10.55
CA ALA A 51 3.59 2.26 9.49
C ALA A 51 2.55 1.20 9.11
N ALA A 52 2.50 0.79 7.84
CA ALA A 52 1.58 -0.27 7.43
C ALA A 52 2.09 -1.66 7.83
N TRP A 53 3.41 -1.87 7.94
CA TRP A 53 4.00 -3.15 8.32
C TRP A 53 5.32 -2.96 9.09
N PRO A 54 5.79 -3.99 9.83
CA PRO A 54 7.17 -4.04 10.33
C PRO A 54 8.19 -3.95 9.19
N LEU A 55 9.45 -3.63 9.51
CA LEU A 55 10.52 -3.71 8.52
C LEU A 55 10.71 -5.16 8.09
N HIS A 56 10.65 -5.43 6.78
CA HIS A 56 10.77 -6.76 6.20
C HIS A 56 11.28 -6.69 4.76
N ALA A 57 11.52 -7.86 4.15
CA ALA A 57 11.92 -8.01 2.75
C ALA A 57 11.13 -9.15 2.10
N HIS A 58 10.90 -9.04 0.80
CA HIS A 58 10.27 -10.09 -0.01
C HIS A 58 11.36 -10.79 -0.84
N HIS A 59 11.36 -12.12 -0.85
CA HIS A 59 12.40 -12.91 -1.53
C HIS A 59 11.93 -13.48 -2.88
N VAL A 60 10.62 -13.45 -3.13
CA VAL A 60 9.97 -14.21 -4.20
C VAL A 60 9.10 -13.33 -5.12
N ASN A 61 8.89 -12.07 -4.75
CA ASN A 61 8.05 -11.13 -5.46
C ASN A 61 8.74 -9.77 -5.51
N GLU A 62 8.71 -9.13 -6.67
CA GLU A 62 8.96 -7.69 -6.78
C GLU A 62 7.76 -6.92 -6.18
N GLU A 63 8.03 -5.77 -5.59
CA GLU A 63 7.01 -4.89 -5.03
C GLU A 63 7.27 -3.45 -5.47
N LEU A 64 6.25 -2.79 -6.00
CA LEU A 64 6.33 -1.41 -6.46
C LEU A 64 5.33 -0.54 -5.69
N PHE A 65 5.79 0.64 -5.27
CA PHE A 65 4.94 1.67 -4.69
C PHE A 65 4.87 2.87 -5.63
N LEU A 66 3.66 3.37 -5.85
CA LEU A 66 3.41 4.68 -6.44
C LEU A 66 2.74 5.54 -5.38
N VAL A 67 3.40 6.63 -4.97
CA VAL A 67 2.84 7.56 -4.00
C VAL A 67 1.83 8.46 -4.70
N LEU A 68 0.54 8.21 -4.47
CA LEU A 68 -0.55 8.97 -5.10
C LEU A 68 -0.72 10.36 -4.49
N GLU A 69 -0.61 10.46 -3.18
CA GLU A 69 -0.87 11.67 -2.41
C GLU A 69 0.03 11.73 -1.17
N GLY A 70 0.29 12.96 -0.69
CA GLY A 70 0.89 13.18 0.62
C GLY A 70 2.41 13.08 0.62
N ARG A 71 2.95 12.82 1.81
CA ARG A 71 4.39 12.71 2.07
C ARG A 71 4.65 11.61 3.09
N GLY A 72 5.81 10.98 3.00
CA GLY A 72 6.19 9.88 3.88
C GLY A 72 7.70 9.69 3.95
N LEU A 73 8.11 8.59 4.57
CA LEU A 73 9.51 8.22 4.68
C LEU A 73 9.67 6.74 4.32
N LEU A 74 10.47 6.46 3.30
CA LEU A 74 10.96 5.11 3.01
C LEU A 74 12.17 4.83 3.89
N ARG A 75 12.18 3.66 4.53
CA ARG A 75 13.37 3.12 5.20
C ARG A 75 13.89 1.93 4.39
N LEU A 76 15.13 2.03 3.89
CA LEU A 76 15.83 0.95 3.20
C LEU A 76 17.12 0.63 3.96
N GLY A 77 17.12 -0.46 4.71
CA GLY A 77 18.17 -0.73 5.70
C GLY A 77 18.20 0.41 6.75
N ASP A 78 19.33 1.11 6.84
CA ASP A 78 19.50 2.27 7.72
C ASP A 78 19.24 3.61 7.02
N ALA A 79 19.16 3.61 5.69
CA ALA A 79 18.88 4.80 4.91
C ALA A 79 17.40 5.20 5.04
N ARG A 80 17.17 6.52 5.00
CA ARG A 80 15.85 7.14 5.09
C ARG A 80 15.67 8.12 3.94
N HIS A 81 14.65 7.92 3.14
CA HIS A 81 14.37 8.71 1.95
C HIS A 81 13.00 9.39 2.10
N PRO A 82 12.92 10.73 2.05
CA PRO A 82 11.62 11.40 2.04
C PRO A 82 10.90 11.07 0.73
N LEU A 83 9.62 10.76 0.84
CA LEU A 83 8.74 10.53 -0.31
C LEU A 83 7.68 11.63 -0.41
N ARG A 84 7.25 11.90 -1.63
CA ARG A 84 6.13 12.79 -1.97
C ARG A 84 5.29 12.19 -3.10
N ALA A 85 4.11 12.76 -3.33
CA ALA A 85 3.27 12.42 -4.46
C ALA A 85 4.05 12.42 -5.80
N GLY A 86 3.84 11.36 -6.58
CA GLY A 86 4.52 11.10 -7.85
C GLY A 86 5.81 10.27 -7.73
N ASP A 87 6.35 10.05 -6.54
CA ASP A 87 7.51 9.17 -6.37
C ASP A 87 7.11 7.71 -6.61
N VAL A 88 8.01 6.98 -7.28
CA VAL A 88 7.90 5.54 -7.55
C VAL A 88 9.06 4.82 -6.88
N VAL A 89 8.77 3.74 -6.16
CA VAL A 89 9.75 2.93 -5.42
C VAL A 89 9.63 1.48 -5.85
N SER A 90 10.76 0.80 -6.03
CA SER A 90 10.86 -0.64 -6.26
C SER A 90 11.96 -1.25 -5.40
#